data_AF-A0A845U9S5-F1
#
_entry.id   AF-A0A845U9S5-F1
#
_cell.length_a   1.000
_cell.length_b   1.000
_cell.length_c   1.000
_cell.angle_alpha   90.00
_cell.angle_beta   90.00
_cell.angle_gamma   90.00
#
_symmetry.space_group_name_H-M   'P 1'
#
loop_
_entity.id
_entity.type
_entity.pdbx_description
1 polymer ?
#
loop_
_entity_poly.entity_id
_entity_poly.type
_entity_poly.pdbx_seq_one_letter_code
_entity_poly.pdbx_strand_id
1 'polypeptide(L)'
;MPNPTSCLLLQRQFLERFTGRAIIVHRGFPGTFLRGLLEQPGGGGHFRMDARIAESVPPTPIEWVVHRFVLPLSLPLPILIQVDADALYLRHLMQGDHVGHPSEILWMLDSIRERYHARLDRQQGHYPVIMGMPVQDNRIDYDFHNG
;
A
#
# COMPACT_ATOMS: atom_id res chain seq x y z
N MET A 1 -12.94 18.98 6.29
CA MET A 1 -11.56 18.65 5.87
C MET A 1 -10.61 19.16 6.96
N PRO A 2 -9.50 18.47 7.25
CA PRO A 2 -8.50 18.99 8.18
C PRO A 2 -7.98 20.34 7.65
N ASN A 3 -7.59 21.26 8.55
CA ASN A 3 -6.94 22.48 8.12
C ASN A 3 -5.52 22.16 7.55
N PRO A 4 -4.91 23.06 6.76
CA PRO A 4 -3.61 22.79 6.12
C PRO A 4 -2.50 22.40 7.11
N THR A 5 -2.48 23.01 8.30
CA THR A 5 -1.53 22.69 9.37
C THR A 5 -1.70 21.25 9.89
N SER A 6 -2.93 20.79 10.04
CA SER A 6 -3.25 19.40 10.42
C SER A 6 -2.79 18.42 9.34
N CYS A 7 -2.98 18.73 8.06
CA CYS A 7 -2.52 17.86 6.97
C CYS A 7 -1.00 17.71 6.96
N LEU A 8 -0.25 18.80 7.17
CA LEU A 8 1.21 18.76 7.28
C LEU A 8 1.69 17.89 8.45
N LEU A 9 1.04 18.04 9.62
CA LEU A 9 1.37 17.26 10.80
C LEU A 9 1.08 15.76 10.59
N LEU A 10 -0.09 15.42 10.04
CA LEU A 10 -0.47 14.04 9.74
C LEU A 10 0.48 13.42 8.72
N GLN A 11 0.84 14.15 7.66
CA GLN A 11 1.81 13.68 6.69
C GLN A 11 3.19 13.43 7.32
N ARG A 12 3.67 14.36 8.16
CA ARG A 12 4.95 14.20 8.86
C ARG A 12 4.95 12.96 9.76
N GLN A 13 3.93 12.80 10.60
CA GLN A 13 3.80 11.66 11.51
C GLN A 13 3.66 10.32 10.77
N PHE A 14 2.97 10.33 9.62
CA PHE A 14 2.90 9.16 8.75
C PHE A 14 4.30 8.76 8.26
N LEU A 15 5.05 9.70 7.69
CA LEU A 15 6.38 9.43 7.15
C LEU A 15 7.38 9.03 8.25
N GLU A 16 7.36 9.70 9.40
CA GLU A 16 8.18 9.34 10.57
C GLU A 16 7.97 7.88 11.00
N ARG A 17 6.73 7.38 10.88
CA ARG A 17 6.37 6.04 11.32
C ARG A 17 6.59 4.97 10.25
N PHE A 18 6.34 5.30 8.98
CA PHE A 18 6.19 4.29 7.92
C PHE A 18 7.25 4.35 6.82
N THR A 19 8.10 5.37 6.74
CA THR A 19 9.18 5.39 5.74
C THR A 19 10.05 4.13 5.82
N GLY A 20 10.31 3.51 4.67
CA GLY A 20 11.04 2.24 4.55
C GLY A 20 10.23 1.01 4.92
N ARG A 21 8.90 1.14 5.10
CA ARG A 21 8.01 0.04 5.46
C ARG A 21 6.94 -0.18 4.40
N ALA A 22 6.40 -1.40 4.39
CA ALA A 22 5.25 -1.76 3.58
C ALA A 22 3.97 -1.83 4.43
N ILE A 23 2.87 -1.37 3.86
CA ILE A 23 1.52 -1.40 4.44
C ILE A 23 0.61 -2.20 3.50
N ILE A 24 -0.23 -3.07 4.06
CA ILE A 24 -1.30 -3.75 3.33
C ILE A 24 -2.65 -3.19 3.75
N VAL A 25 -3.37 -2.58 2.81
CA VAL A 25 -4.74 -2.10 2.98
C VAL A 25 -5.69 -3.19 2.50
N HIS A 26 -6.64 -3.63 3.33
CA HIS A 26 -7.50 -4.79 3.03
C HIS A 26 -8.94 -4.58 3.52
N ARG A 27 -9.89 -5.41 3.06
CA ARG A 27 -11.28 -5.47 3.59
C ARG A 27 -11.55 -6.77 4.35
N GLY A 28 -10.49 -7.24 5.02
CA GLY A 28 -10.36 -8.62 5.50
C GLY A 28 -9.51 -9.47 4.55
N PHE A 29 -8.92 -10.52 5.10
CA PHE A 29 -8.17 -11.52 4.33
C PHE A 29 -8.90 -12.86 4.39
N PRO A 30 -8.82 -13.70 3.35
CA PRO A 30 -9.06 -15.12 3.51
C PRO A 30 -8.16 -15.69 4.62
N GLY A 31 -8.68 -16.58 5.47
CA GLY A 31 -7.93 -17.11 6.63
C GLY A 31 -6.61 -17.80 6.23
N THR A 32 -6.58 -18.45 5.07
CA THR A 32 -5.38 -19.09 4.50
C THR A 32 -4.31 -18.07 4.10
N PHE A 33 -4.71 -16.91 3.56
CA PHE A 33 -3.78 -15.85 3.17
C PHE A 33 -3.08 -15.24 4.38
N LEU A 34 -3.83 -14.89 5.44
CA LEU A 34 -3.23 -14.30 6.64
C LEU A 34 -2.26 -15.27 7.31
N ARG A 35 -2.61 -16.56 7.38
CA ARG A 35 -1.72 -17.59 7.90
C ARG A 35 -0.43 -17.67 7.08
N GLY A 36 -0.55 -17.80 5.76
CA GLY A 36 0.62 -17.86 4.87
C GLY A 36 1.49 -16.61 4.96
N LEU A 37 0.88 -15.42 5.12
CA LEU A 37 1.60 -14.17 5.33
C LEU A 37 2.41 -14.21 6.62
N LEU A 38 1.83 -14.64 7.75
CA LEU A 38 2.55 -14.73 9.03
C LEU A 38 3.67 -15.78 9.02
N GLU A 39 3.58 -16.80 8.16
CA GLU A 39 4.59 -17.84 7.97
C GLU A 39 5.77 -17.38 7.09
N GLN A 40 5.67 -16.28 6.34
CA GLN A 40 6.77 -15.77 5.52
C GLN A 40 7.85 -15.06 6.37
N PRO A 41 9.14 -15.16 6.00
CA PRO A 41 10.19 -14.30 6.53
C PRO A 41 9.83 -12.82 6.33
N GLY A 42 9.70 -12.07 7.43
CA GLY A 42 9.29 -10.66 7.37
C GLY A 42 7.79 -10.42 7.19
N GLY A 43 6.96 -11.46 7.07
CA GLY A 43 5.51 -11.32 6.85
C GLY A 43 4.73 -10.77 8.05
N GLY A 44 5.28 -10.90 9.26
CA GLY A 44 4.84 -10.15 10.45
C GLY A 44 5.22 -8.66 10.44
N GLY A 45 6.13 -8.25 9.56
CA GLY A 45 6.67 -6.89 9.47
C GLY A 45 5.81 -5.91 8.66
N HIS A 46 4.85 -6.41 7.89
CA HIS A 46 3.91 -5.55 7.15
C HIS A 46 2.84 -4.99 8.09
N PHE A 47 2.68 -3.67 8.07
CA PHE A 47 1.54 -3.03 8.72
C PHE A 47 0.26 -3.37 7.95
N ARG A 48 -0.85 -3.51 8.67
CA ARG A 48 -2.14 -3.85 8.08
C ARG A 48 -3.18 -2.83 8.49
N MET A 49 -3.97 -2.37 7.52
CA MET A 49 -5.06 -1.43 7.74
C MET A 49 -6.35 -2.03 7.17
N ASP A 50 -7.36 -2.19 8.03
CA ASP A 50 -8.68 -2.65 7.62
C ASP A 50 -9.52 -1.46 7.11
N ALA A 51 -9.70 -1.41 5.79
CA ALA A 51 -10.46 -0.37 5.09
C ALA A 51 -11.97 -0.41 5.34
N ARG A 52 -12.48 -1.41 6.09
CA ARG A 52 -13.88 -1.43 6.54
C ARG A 52 -14.11 -0.53 7.74
N ILE A 53 -13.07 -0.24 8.51
CA ILE A 53 -13.13 0.67 9.65
C ILE A 53 -13.19 2.09 9.10
N ALA A 54 -14.15 2.88 9.55
CA ALA A 54 -14.29 4.27 9.14
C ALA A 54 -13.16 5.13 9.73
N GLU A 55 -12.78 6.20 9.02
CA GLU A 55 -11.83 7.21 9.49
C GLU A 55 -12.28 7.77 10.85
N SER A 56 -11.39 7.79 11.83
CA SER A 56 -11.65 8.38 13.15
C SER A 56 -11.68 9.92 13.13
N VAL A 57 -12.19 10.55 14.20
CA VAL A 57 -12.26 12.02 14.32
C VAL A 57 -11.59 12.47 15.63
N PRO A 58 -10.41 13.12 15.59
CA PRO A 58 -9.57 13.37 14.40
C PRO A 58 -8.91 12.09 13.87
N PRO A 59 -8.56 12.03 12.57
CA PRO A 59 -7.94 10.85 11.98
C PRO A 59 -6.53 10.61 12.50
N THR A 60 -6.13 9.34 12.59
CA THR A 60 -4.72 8.97 12.71
C THR A 60 -3.97 9.24 11.39
N PRO A 61 -2.63 9.34 11.41
CA PRO A 61 -1.84 9.58 10.20
C PRO A 61 -2.07 8.56 9.07
N ILE A 62 -2.20 7.27 9.42
CA ILE A 62 -2.45 6.20 8.43
C ILE A 62 -3.88 6.25 7.89
N GLU A 63 -4.88 6.51 8.74
CA GLU A 63 -6.27 6.68 8.30
C GLU A 63 -6.37 7.85 7.33
N TRP A 64 -5.75 8.98 7.65
CA TRP A 64 -5.71 10.15 6.76
C TRP A 64 -5.13 9.80 5.40
N VAL A 65 -3.98 9.12 5.32
CA VAL A 65 -3.39 8.71 4.03
C VAL A 65 -4.33 7.76 3.27
N VAL A 66 -4.79 6.70 3.94
CA VAL A 66 -5.55 5.63 3.30
C VAL A 66 -6.92 6.12 2.83
N HIS A 67 -7.70 6.77 3.69
CA HIS A 67 -9.06 7.21 3.34
C HIS A 67 -9.07 8.38 2.35
N ARG A 68 -8.06 9.26 2.38
CA ARG A 68 -8.06 10.46 1.54
C ARG A 68 -7.37 10.28 0.19
N PHE A 69 -6.35 9.43 0.10
CA PHE A 69 -5.53 9.33 -1.12
C PHE A 69 -5.47 7.92 -1.71
N VAL A 70 -5.63 6.86 -0.91
CA VAL A 70 -5.52 5.47 -1.40
C VAL A 70 -6.87 4.92 -1.85
N LEU A 71 -7.86 4.89 -0.95
CA LEU A 71 -9.17 4.30 -1.25
C LEU A 71 -9.92 4.97 -2.41
N PRO A 72 -9.85 6.31 -2.61
CA PRO A 72 -10.49 6.97 -3.75
C PRO A 72 -9.99 6.49 -5.12
N LEU A 73 -8.78 5.91 -5.19
CA LEU A 73 -8.23 5.34 -6.44
C LEU A 73 -9.01 4.11 -6.91
N SER A 74 -9.82 3.50 -6.04
CA SER A 74 -10.65 2.34 -6.37
C SER A 74 -9.85 1.15 -6.94
N LEU A 75 -8.59 1.00 -6.52
CA LEU A 75 -7.78 -0.18 -6.86
C LEU A 75 -8.38 -1.44 -6.20
N PRO A 76 -8.25 -2.62 -6.84
CA PRO A 76 -8.60 -3.89 -6.21
C PRO A 76 -7.90 -4.07 -4.86
N LEU A 77 -8.62 -4.60 -3.88
CA LEU A 77 -8.08 -4.86 -2.54
C LEU A 77 -7.79 -6.36 -2.38
N PRO A 78 -6.70 -6.75 -1.71
CA PRO A 78 -5.82 -5.89 -0.91
C PRO A 78 -4.79 -5.10 -1.72
N ILE A 79 -4.39 -3.93 -1.22
CA ILE A 79 -3.35 -3.06 -1.81
C ILE A 79 -2.10 -3.13 -0.95
N LEU A 80 -0.97 -3.39 -1.59
CA LEU A 80 0.38 -3.22 -1.06
C LEU A 80 0.85 -1.79 -1.31
N ILE A 81 1.34 -1.13 -0.26
CA ILE A 81 1.90 0.21 -0.31
C ILE A 81 3.34 0.14 0.18
N GLN A 82 4.29 0.48 -0.67
CA GLN A 82 5.67 0.76 -0.25
C GLN A 82 5.78 2.25 0.05
N VAL A 83 6.19 2.59 1.27
CA VAL A 83 6.35 3.97 1.73
C VAL A 83 7.82 4.37 1.63
N ASP A 84 8.13 5.20 0.64
CA ASP A 84 9.45 5.79 0.46
C ASP A 84 9.47 7.26 0.94
N ALA A 85 10.65 7.87 0.93
CA ALA A 85 10.85 9.22 1.45
C ALA A 85 10.16 10.32 0.61
N ASP A 86 10.05 10.06 -0.70
CA ASP A 86 9.59 10.97 -1.75
C ASP A 86 8.23 10.58 -2.34
N ALA A 87 7.83 9.31 -2.28
CA ALA A 87 6.56 8.85 -2.82
C ALA A 87 6.02 7.60 -2.11
N LEU A 88 4.74 7.32 -2.34
CA LEU A 88 4.13 6.03 -2.00
C LEU A 88 3.84 5.26 -3.29
N TYR A 89 4.27 4.01 -3.37
CA TYR A 89 4.04 3.14 -4.52
C TYR A 89 2.96 2.12 -4.19
N LEU A 90 1.90 2.08 -4.99
CA LEU A 90 0.70 1.28 -4.74
C LEU A 90 0.56 0.20 -5.82
N ARG A 91 0.39 -1.04 -5.38
CA ARG A 91 0.11 -2.20 -6.24
C ARG A 91 -0.87 -3.14 -5.54
N HIS A 92 -1.85 -3.69 -6.26
CA HIS A 92 -2.80 -4.61 -5.63
C HIS A 92 -2.29 -6.04 -5.62
N LEU A 93 -2.77 -6.83 -4.67
CA LEU A 93 -2.37 -8.23 -4.50
C LEU A 93 -3.33 -9.22 -5.19
N MET A 94 -4.29 -8.74 -5.99
CA MET A 94 -5.23 -9.60 -6.71
C MET A 94 -4.62 -10.25 -7.95
N GLN A 95 -4.93 -11.53 -8.17
CA GLN A 95 -4.67 -12.34 -9.36
C GLN A 95 -6.02 -12.87 -9.88
N GLY A 96 -6.62 -12.15 -10.84
CA GLY A 96 -8.02 -12.36 -11.21
C GLY A 96 -8.93 -12.10 -10.01
N ASP A 97 -9.76 -13.10 -9.65
CA ASP A 97 -10.74 -12.98 -8.57
C ASP A 97 -10.21 -13.39 -7.18
N HIS A 98 -8.95 -13.80 -7.08
CA HIS A 98 -8.34 -14.28 -5.84
C HIS A 98 -7.17 -13.42 -5.41
N VAL A 99 -6.87 -13.41 -4.11
CA VAL A 99 -5.63 -12.82 -3.61
C VAL A 99 -4.47 -13.73 -3.99
N GLY A 100 -3.41 -13.16 -4.56
CA GLY A 100 -2.15 -13.84 -4.87
C GLY A 100 -1.50 -14.48 -3.64
N HIS A 101 -0.51 -15.34 -3.85
CA HIS A 101 0.11 -16.06 -2.74
C HIS A 101 1.00 -15.11 -1.91
N PRO A 102 1.01 -15.14 -0.56
CA PRO A 102 1.80 -14.21 0.25
C PRO A 102 3.31 -14.16 -0.06
N SER A 103 3.91 -15.24 -0.56
CA SER A 103 5.32 -15.25 -1.00
C SER A 103 5.59 -14.24 -2.11
N GLU A 104 4.58 -13.93 -2.94
CA GLU A 104 4.65 -12.99 -4.05
C GLU A 104 5.04 -11.57 -3.64
N ILE A 105 4.74 -11.19 -2.38
CA ILE A 105 4.92 -9.83 -1.88
C ILE A 105 6.38 -9.36 -1.98
N LEU A 106 7.36 -10.22 -1.73
CA LEU A 106 8.77 -9.83 -1.80
C LEU A 106 9.16 -9.40 -3.23
N TRP A 107 8.85 -10.23 -4.23
CA TRP A 107 9.09 -9.89 -5.64
C TRP A 107 8.31 -8.64 -6.09
N MET A 108 7.10 -8.45 -5.56
CA MET A 108 6.33 -7.24 -5.84
C MET A 108 6.98 -6.00 -5.23
N LEU A 109 7.52 -6.08 -4.01
CA LEU A 109 8.24 -4.98 -3.37
C LEU A 109 9.54 -4.65 -4.10
N ASP A 110 10.29 -5.65 -4.53
CA ASP A 110 11.55 -5.48 -5.27
C ASP A 110 11.36 -4.74 -6.60
N SER A 111 10.19 -4.88 -7.23
CA SER A 111 9.85 -4.25 -8.51
C SER A 111 8.86 -3.09 -8.41
N ILE A 112 8.46 -2.68 -7.19
CA ILE A 112 7.30 -1.78 -7.02
C ILE A 112 7.55 -0.36 -7.55
N ARG A 113 8.83 0.07 -7.61
CA ARG A 113 9.20 1.40 -8.10
C ARG A 113 9.06 1.50 -9.62
N GLU A 114 9.24 0.38 -10.31
CA GLU A 114 9.12 0.24 -11.76
C GLU A 114 7.71 -0.20 -12.16
N ARG A 115 7.07 -1.04 -11.33
CA ARG A 115 5.76 -1.65 -11.56
C ARG A 115 4.78 -1.31 -10.44
N TYR A 116 4.16 -0.13 -10.55
CA TYR A 116 3.07 0.32 -9.68
C TYR A 116 1.83 0.64 -10.50
N HIS A 117 0.64 0.53 -9.90
CA HIS A 117 -0.60 1.04 -10.51
C HIS A 117 -0.79 2.53 -10.25
N ALA A 118 -0.40 2.99 -9.07
CA ALA A 118 -0.43 4.39 -8.70
C ALA A 118 0.81 4.76 -7.87
N ARG A 119 1.34 5.95 -8.13
CA ARG A 119 2.36 6.59 -7.33
C ARG A 119 1.78 7.87 -6.73
N LEU A 120 1.94 8.02 -5.43
CA LEU A 120 1.52 9.18 -4.67
C LEU A 120 2.74 10.02 -4.34
N ASP A 121 2.99 11.06 -5.13
CA ASP A 121 4.18 11.91 -4.94
C ASP A 121 4.01 12.77 -3.69
N ARG A 122 5.06 12.89 -2.87
CA ARG A 122 4.98 13.70 -1.67
C ARG A 122 4.99 15.18 -2.02
N GLN A 123 3.92 15.88 -1.66
CA GLN A 123 3.88 17.33 -1.60
C GLN A 123 3.43 17.80 -0.21
N GLN A 124 3.71 19.03 0.16
CA GLN A 124 3.40 19.54 1.50
C GLN A 124 1.91 19.40 1.83
N GLY A 125 1.57 18.46 2.71
CA GLY A 125 0.21 18.19 3.18
C GLY A 125 -0.69 17.51 2.15
N HIS A 126 -0.14 17.00 1.05
CA HIS A 126 -0.90 16.41 -0.05
C HIS A 126 -0.10 15.32 -0.78
N TYR A 127 -0.80 14.47 -1.53
CA TYR A 127 -0.20 13.49 -2.42
C TYR A 127 -0.84 13.52 -3.82
N PRO A 128 -0.25 14.21 -4.82
CA PRO A 128 -0.69 14.08 -6.19
C PRO A 128 -0.53 12.64 -6.70
N VAL A 129 -1.49 12.21 -7.51
CA VAL A 129 -1.55 10.84 -8.03
C VAL A 129 -0.97 10.80 -9.44
N ILE A 130 -0.08 9.86 -9.68
CA ILE A 130 0.40 9.48 -11.01
C ILE A 130 0.03 8.03 -11.25
N MET A 131 -0.73 7.75 -12.31
CA MET A 131 -1.06 6.39 -12.71
C MET A 131 0.12 5.75 -13.43
N GLY A 132 0.41 4.50 -13.10
CA GLY A 132 1.47 3.69 -13.70
C GLY A 132 0.89 2.65 -14.64
N MET A 133 1.22 1.38 -14.40
CA MET A 133 0.74 0.26 -15.22
C MET A 133 -0.78 0.10 -15.11
N PRO A 134 -1.47 -0.39 -16.17
CA PRO A 134 -2.90 -0.68 -16.13
C PRO A 134 -3.25 -1.56 -14.93
N VAL A 135 -4.40 -1.32 -14.30
CA VAL A 135 -4.85 -2.07 -13.12
C VAL A 135 -4.89 -3.58 -13.41
N GLN A 136 -5.38 -3.98 -14.58
CA GLN A 136 -5.42 -5.37 -15.01
C GLN A 136 -4.04 -6.01 -15.26
N ASP A 137 -2.98 -5.21 -15.46
CA ASP A 137 -1.62 -5.71 -15.67
C ASP A 137 -0.87 -5.86 -14.34
N ASN A 138 -1.25 -6.87 -13.56
CA ASN A 138 -0.67 -7.13 -12.24
C ASN A 138 0.19 -8.40 -12.17
N ARG A 139 0.68 -8.88 -13.32
CA ARG A 139 1.50 -10.09 -13.39
C ARG A 139 2.83 -9.88 -12.67
N ILE A 140 3.30 -10.93 -12.01
CA ILE A 140 4.59 -10.94 -11.34
C ILE A 140 5.55 -11.68 -12.26
N ASP A 141 6.56 -10.98 -12.73
CA ASP A 141 7.61 -11.55 -13.55
C ASP A 141 8.62 -12.20 -12.59
N TYR A 142 8.61 -13.53 -12.54
CA TYR A 142 9.52 -14.31 -11.70
C TYR A 142 10.93 -14.43 -12.29
N ASP A 143 11.15 -13.89 -13.48
CA ASP A 143 12.40 -14.01 -14.25
C ASP A 143 13.45 -13.00 -13.78
N PHE A 144 13.91 -13.12 -12.54
CA PHE A 144 15.15 -12.49 -12.10
C PHE A 144 15.95 -13.47 -11.23
N HIS A 145 16.63 -14.42 -11.90
CA HIS A 145 17.94 -15.02 -11.58
C HIS A 145 18.05 -16.45 -12.15
N ASN A 146 18.49 -16.55 -13.41
CA ASN A 146 19.33 -17.66 -13.89
C ASN A 146 20.44 -17.02 -14.73
N GLY A 147 21.41 -16.42 -14.03
CA GLY A 147 22.66 -15.89 -14.60
C GLY A 147 23.82 -16.42 -13.79
#